data_AF-A0A2W6E4L8-F1
#
_entry.id   AF-A0A2W6E4L8-F1
#
_cell.length_a   1.000
_cell.length_b   1.000
_cell.length_c   1.000
_cell.angle_alpha   90.00
_cell.angle_beta   90.00
_cell.angle_gamma   90.00
#
_symmetry.space_group_name_H-M   'P 1'
#
loop_
_entity.id
_entity.type
_entity.pdbx_description
1 polymer ?
#
loop_
_entity_poly.entity_id
_entity_poly.type
_entity_poly.pdbx_seq_one_letter_code
_entity_poly.pdbx_strand_id
1 'polypeptide(L)'
;MVSQRSEQPHQRRLPDTPGVGKPTFAVPGRFRLRRPTADADLLARHLASDQATVVRRVADIAQITLEPGDGVDYLTETITARIIHDDADYAGVRISMDCRVSAAAVKLDINVGDPVTRPTAHPAAFPATGAPPVMVLSYPIETVLAEKTSTAIALGEANTRVRDYADLHTLPGKHRLSHATMHAALAATAAHRGV
;
A
#
# COMPACT_ATOMS: atom_id res chain seq x y z
N MET A 1 44.97 -25.26 12.54
CA MET A 1 44.72 -24.22 11.51
C MET A 1 43.23 -23.95 11.52
N VAL A 2 42.85 -22.82 12.10
CA VAL A 2 41.47 -22.33 12.31
C VAL A 2 40.94 -21.73 10.98
N SER A 3 39.63 -21.43 10.92
CA SER A 3 38.89 -20.54 9.98
C SER A 3 38.06 -21.25 8.89
N GLN A 4 36.76 -21.00 8.67
CA GLN A 4 35.75 -20.13 9.31
C GLN A 4 34.35 -20.75 9.15
N ARG A 5 33.49 -20.59 10.16
CA ARG A 5 32.04 -20.76 10.07
C ARG A 5 31.46 -19.52 9.38
N SER A 6 30.67 -19.72 8.34
CA SER A 6 29.88 -18.68 7.68
C SER A 6 28.67 -18.33 8.55
N GLU A 7 28.71 -17.14 9.16
CA GLU A 7 27.57 -16.57 9.89
C GLU A 7 26.51 -16.06 8.90
N GLN A 8 25.29 -16.55 9.05
CA GLN A 8 24.10 -16.06 8.34
C GLN A 8 23.66 -14.72 8.96
N PRO A 9 23.23 -13.72 8.16
CA PRO A 9 22.69 -12.48 8.70
C PRO A 9 21.32 -12.72 9.33
N HIS A 10 21.33 -12.66 10.66
CA HIS A 10 20.27 -12.38 11.63
C HIS A 10 19.01 -11.70 11.06
N GLN A 11 18.03 -12.52 10.63
CA GLN A 11 16.62 -12.11 10.56
C GLN A 11 16.07 -11.99 11.98
N ARG A 12 15.98 -10.75 12.52
CA ARG A 12 15.29 -10.52 13.79
C ARG A 12 13.78 -10.73 13.60
N ARG A 13 13.27 -11.86 14.09
CA ARG A 13 11.83 -12.14 14.20
C ARG A 13 11.22 -11.25 15.29
N LEU A 14 10.19 -10.48 14.93
CA LEU A 14 9.24 -9.93 15.90
C LEU A 14 8.59 -11.09 16.69
N PRO A 15 8.37 -10.96 18.01
CA PRO A 15 7.77 -12.02 18.82
C PRO A 15 6.36 -12.35 18.32
N ASP A 16 6.13 -13.64 18.02
CA ASP A 16 4.82 -14.16 17.62
C ASP A 16 3.91 -14.19 18.85
N THR A 17 2.93 -13.29 18.91
CA THR A 17 1.79 -13.41 19.83
C THR A 17 0.78 -14.39 19.21
N PRO A 18 0.47 -15.53 19.84
CA PRO A 18 -0.45 -16.51 19.27
C PRO A 18 -1.89 -15.97 19.30
N GLY A 19 -2.56 -15.91 18.14
CA GLY A 19 -4.00 -15.68 18.03
C GLY A 19 -4.45 -14.44 17.24
N VAL A 20 -3.56 -13.50 16.92
CA VAL A 20 -3.85 -12.34 16.05
C VAL A 20 -2.94 -12.45 14.83
N GLY A 21 -3.52 -12.69 13.65
CA GLY A 21 -2.75 -12.69 12.40
C GLY A 21 -1.94 -11.40 12.27
N LYS A 22 -0.67 -11.49 11.84
CA LYS A 22 0.18 -10.30 11.70
C LYS A 22 -0.51 -9.30 10.77
N PRO A 23 -0.67 -8.02 11.19
CA PRO A 23 -1.24 -7.01 10.31
C PRO A 23 -0.37 -6.96 9.06
N THR A 24 -1.03 -7.09 7.91
CA THR A 24 -0.34 -7.23 6.64
C THR A 24 -0.79 -6.11 5.72
N PHE A 25 0.13 -5.18 5.43
CA PHE A 25 -0.10 -4.05 4.55
C PHE A 25 0.33 -4.38 3.12
N ALA A 26 -0.46 -3.96 2.13
CA ALA A 26 -0.11 -4.07 0.72
C ALA A 26 -0.37 -2.75 0.00
N VAL A 27 0.48 -2.42 -0.97
CA VAL A 27 0.41 -1.20 -1.78
C VAL A 27 0.01 -1.52 -3.23
N PRO A 28 -0.57 -0.58 -4.00
CA PRO A 28 -0.62 -0.70 -5.46
C PRO A 28 0.75 -1.01 -6.07
N GLY A 29 0.79 -1.95 -7.03
CA GLY A 29 2.00 -2.37 -7.73
C GLY A 29 2.83 -1.19 -8.25
N ARG A 30 4.15 -1.24 -8.04
CA ARG A 30 5.12 -0.31 -8.66
C ARG A 30 5.24 -0.62 -10.15
N PHE A 31 4.34 -0.07 -10.94
CA PHE A 31 4.54 0.02 -12.39
C PHE A 31 5.50 1.18 -12.64
N ARG A 32 6.58 0.95 -13.39
CA ARG A 32 7.75 1.84 -13.64
C ARG A 32 7.45 3.25 -14.18
N LEU A 33 6.20 3.68 -14.16
CA LEU A 33 5.67 4.90 -14.75
C LEU A 33 4.79 5.73 -13.81
N ARG A 34 4.61 5.32 -12.53
CA ARG A 34 3.95 6.23 -11.59
C ARG A 34 4.82 7.47 -11.41
N ARG A 35 4.23 8.62 -11.71
CA ARG A 35 4.77 9.93 -11.35
C ARG A 35 4.95 9.99 -9.83
N PRO A 36 5.88 10.80 -9.31
CA PRO A 36 6.02 10.99 -7.86
C PRO A 36 4.66 11.30 -7.24
N THR A 37 4.28 10.53 -6.24
CA THR A 37 3.07 10.76 -5.45
C THR A 37 3.45 10.68 -3.98
N ALA A 38 2.84 11.54 -3.18
CA ALA A 38 2.96 11.50 -1.72
C ALA A 38 1.83 10.66 -1.08
N ASP A 39 0.89 10.18 -1.91
CA ASP A 39 -0.18 9.26 -1.52
C ASP A 39 0.34 7.81 -1.48
N ALA A 40 0.05 7.12 -0.38
CA ALA A 40 0.27 5.71 -0.15
C ALA A 40 -1.07 5.02 0.12
N ASP A 41 -1.61 4.32 -0.89
CA ASP A 41 -2.78 3.49 -0.66
C ASP A 41 -2.35 2.16 -0.04
N LEU A 42 -2.91 1.83 1.12
CA LEU A 42 -2.64 0.59 1.84
C LEU A 42 -3.94 -0.20 2.01
N LEU A 43 -3.84 -1.52 1.88
CA LEU A 43 -4.86 -2.40 2.42
C LEU A 43 -4.31 -3.00 3.71
N ALA A 44 -5.00 -2.76 4.82
CA ALA A 44 -4.70 -3.46 6.06
C ALA A 44 -5.53 -4.74 6.14
N ARG A 45 -4.86 -5.90 6.12
CA ARG A 45 -5.52 -7.17 6.47
C ARG A 45 -5.37 -7.43 7.96
N HIS A 46 -6.41 -8.01 8.55
CA HIS A 46 -6.44 -8.38 9.97
C HIS A 46 -6.24 -7.20 10.92
N LEU A 47 -6.63 -6.01 10.50
CA LEU A 47 -6.73 -4.83 11.35
C LEU A 47 -8.21 -4.57 11.60
N ALA A 48 -8.60 -4.36 12.86
CA ALA A 48 -9.88 -3.73 13.13
C ALA A 48 -9.83 -2.34 12.48
N SER A 49 -10.80 -2.03 11.61
CA SER A 49 -10.87 -0.75 10.92
C SER A 49 -11.24 0.42 11.85
N ASP A 50 -11.19 0.23 13.17
CA ASP A 50 -11.42 1.32 14.10
C ASP A 50 -10.27 2.33 13.98
N GLN A 51 -10.64 3.59 13.78
CA GLN A 51 -9.72 4.70 13.50
C GLN A 51 -8.57 4.78 14.51
N ALA A 52 -8.85 4.54 15.79
CA ALA A 52 -7.86 4.62 16.87
C ALA A 52 -6.78 3.54 16.72
N THR A 53 -7.16 2.31 16.41
CA THR A 53 -6.22 1.21 16.15
C THR A 53 -5.33 1.51 14.94
N VAL A 54 -5.89 2.02 13.83
CA VAL A 54 -5.11 2.34 12.64
C VAL A 54 -4.09 3.45 12.92
N VAL A 55 -4.52 4.52 13.58
CA VAL A 55 -3.64 5.64 13.97
C VAL A 55 -2.49 5.16 14.85
N ARG A 56 -2.80 4.38 15.90
CA ARG A 56 -1.77 3.82 16.79
C ARG A 56 -0.75 3.00 16.01
N ARG A 57 -1.19 2.14 15.08
CA ARG A 57 -0.28 1.31 14.29
C ARG A 57 0.61 2.11 13.35
N VAL A 58 0.07 3.14 12.71
CA VAL A 58 0.87 4.03 11.87
C VAL A 58 1.91 4.78 12.72
N ALA A 59 1.53 5.27 13.90
CA ALA A 59 2.46 5.89 14.83
C ALA A 59 3.55 4.93 15.30
N ASP A 60 3.18 3.71 15.71
CA ASP A 60 4.12 2.65 16.12
C ASP A 60 5.18 2.39 15.02
N ILE A 61 4.74 2.31 13.75
CA ILE A 61 5.62 2.08 12.59
C ILE A 61 6.53 3.29 12.34
N ALA A 62 5.97 4.50 12.37
CA ALA A 62 6.70 5.75 12.13
C ALA A 62 7.77 6.03 13.19
N GLN A 63 7.63 5.45 14.38
CA GLN A 63 8.61 5.57 15.47
C GLN A 63 9.72 4.51 15.42
N ILE A 64 9.70 3.58 14.46
CA ILE A 64 10.76 2.58 14.32
C ILE A 64 12.06 3.27 13.91
N THR A 65 13.05 3.25 14.80
CA THR A 65 14.41 3.71 14.48
C THR A 65 15.13 2.71 13.61
N LEU A 66 15.62 3.16 12.45
CA LEU A 66 16.40 2.37 11.51
C LEU A 66 17.87 2.78 11.58
N GLU A 67 18.79 1.81 11.47
CA GLU A 67 20.23 2.05 11.45
C GLU A 67 20.89 1.32 10.26
N PRO A 68 21.42 2.05 9.25
CA PRO A 68 21.29 3.50 9.08
C PRO A 68 19.83 3.91 8.79
N GLY A 69 19.48 5.16 9.11
CA GLY A 69 18.14 5.70 8.86
C GLY A 69 17.72 5.69 7.39
N ASP A 70 16.41 5.75 7.12
CA ASP A 70 15.84 5.83 5.77
C ASP A 70 15.86 7.26 5.17
N GLY A 71 16.27 8.25 5.96
CA GLY A 71 16.35 9.66 5.56
C GLY A 71 15.01 10.40 5.61
N VAL A 72 14.01 9.84 6.30
CA VAL A 72 12.67 10.42 6.46
C VAL A 72 12.40 10.67 7.94
N ASP A 73 12.12 11.92 8.30
CA ASP A 73 11.62 12.27 9.63
C ASP A 73 10.09 12.25 9.62
N TYR A 74 9.48 11.28 10.29
CA TYR A 74 8.03 11.16 10.42
C TYR A 74 7.53 11.95 11.64
N LEU A 75 6.74 13.01 11.43
CA LEU A 75 6.24 13.89 12.49
C LEU A 75 4.94 13.35 13.08
N THR A 76 5.07 12.36 13.98
CA THR A 76 3.91 11.60 14.51
C THR A 76 2.90 12.46 15.29
N GLU A 77 3.31 13.63 15.81
CA GLU A 77 2.44 14.62 16.44
C GLU A 77 1.47 15.29 15.46
N THR A 78 1.73 15.21 14.16
CA THR A 78 0.90 15.80 13.10
C THR A 78 -0.12 14.80 12.53
N ILE A 79 -0.17 13.57 13.05
CA ILE A 79 -1.07 12.53 12.55
C ILE A 79 -2.53 12.98 12.72
N THR A 80 -3.24 13.00 11.60
CA THR A 80 -4.69 13.21 11.56
C THR A 80 -5.34 12.00 10.90
N ALA A 81 -6.56 11.65 11.33
CA ALA A 81 -7.32 10.56 10.72
C ALA A 81 -8.77 10.95 10.50
N ARG A 82 -9.34 10.50 9.38
CA ARG A 82 -10.75 10.68 9.04
C ARG A 82 -11.31 9.40 8.44
N ILE A 83 -12.56 9.12 8.75
CA ILE A 83 -13.33 8.08 8.05
C ILE A 83 -13.68 8.61 6.67
N ILE A 84 -13.45 7.81 5.63
CA ILE A 84 -13.67 8.18 4.22
C ILE A 84 -14.81 7.41 3.57
N HIS A 85 -15.33 6.35 4.20
CA HIS A 85 -16.53 5.62 3.75
C HIS A 85 -17.32 5.19 4.99
N ASP A 86 -18.59 5.58 5.08
CA ASP A 86 -19.51 5.24 6.20
C ASP A 86 -20.53 4.14 5.81
N ASP A 87 -20.69 3.86 4.51
CA ASP A 87 -21.79 3.05 3.95
C ASP A 87 -21.38 1.63 3.46
N ALA A 88 -20.16 1.18 3.73
CA ALA A 88 -19.71 -0.18 3.39
C ALA A 88 -19.29 -0.92 4.66
N ASP A 89 -19.43 -2.25 4.66
CA ASP A 89 -19.08 -3.16 5.77
C ASP A 89 -17.61 -3.03 6.29
N TYR A 90 -16.80 -2.17 5.66
CA TYR A 90 -15.48 -1.73 6.07
C TYR A 90 -15.37 -0.19 6.00
N ALA A 91 -15.31 0.47 7.16
CA ALA A 91 -15.00 1.90 7.23
C ALA A 91 -13.58 2.15 6.74
N GLY A 92 -13.44 2.83 5.59
CA GLY A 92 -12.14 3.27 5.11
C GLY A 92 -11.59 4.37 6.02
N VAL A 93 -10.32 4.29 6.41
CA VAL A 93 -9.65 5.32 7.22
C VAL A 93 -8.56 5.97 6.38
N ARG A 94 -8.62 7.30 6.24
CA ARG A 94 -7.49 8.09 5.71
C ARG A 94 -6.72 8.69 6.87
N ILE A 95 -5.42 8.41 6.88
CA ILE A 95 -4.45 8.99 7.79
C ILE A 95 -3.58 9.97 7.01
N SER A 96 -3.32 11.15 7.57
CA SER A 96 -2.35 12.10 7.03
C SER A 96 -1.29 12.39 8.08
N MET A 97 -0.02 12.48 7.66
CA MET A 97 1.11 12.79 8.53
C MET A 97 2.13 13.64 7.79
N ASP A 98 2.66 14.67 8.43
CA ASP A 98 3.76 15.45 7.86
C ASP A 98 5.09 14.69 8.03
N CYS A 99 5.92 14.75 7.00
CA CYS A 99 7.23 14.13 6.95
C CYS A 99 8.26 15.14 6.45
N ARG A 100 9.53 14.96 6.82
CA ARG A 100 10.64 15.71 6.23
C ARG A 100 11.62 14.76 5.56
N VAL A 101 12.03 15.13 4.35
CA VAL A 101 13.11 14.46 3.63
C VAL A 101 14.17 15.53 3.37
N SER A 102 15.24 15.52 4.18
CA SER A 102 16.18 16.64 4.25
C SER A 102 15.43 17.97 4.53
N ALA A 103 15.58 18.99 3.70
CA ALA A 103 14.89 20.28 3.86
C ALA A 103 13.46 20.30 3.32
N ALA A 104 12.99 19.25 2.64
CA ALA A 104 11.67 19.23 2.00
C ALA A 104 10.60 18.71 2.97
N ALA A 105 9.52 19.47 3.13
CA ALA A 105 8.30 19.02 3.81
C ALA A 105 7.41 18.25 2.82
N VAL A 106 6.99 17.05 3.20
CA VAL A 106 6.15 16.15 2.40
C VAL A 106 4.98 15.70 3.26
N LYS A 107 3.76 15.72 2.71
CA LYS A 107 2.59 15.17 3.37
C LYS A 107 2.40 13.72 2.95
N LEU A 108 2.46 12.79 3.90
CA LEU A 108 2.17 11.37 3.67
C LEU A 108 0.69 11.13 3.91
N ASP A 109 -0.02 10.66 2.88
CA ASP A 109 -1.43 10.28 2.97
C ASP A 109 -1.54 8.75 2.86
N ILE A 110 -2.12 8.11 3.87
CA ILE A 110 -2.34 6.68 3.96
C ILE A 110 -3.83 6.39 3.94
N ASN A 111 -4.31 5.68 2.92
CA ASN A 111 -5.69 5.18 2.90
C ASN A 111 -5.68 3.72 3.32
N VAL A 112 -6.60 3.31 4.20
CA VAL A 112 -6.79 1.92 4.66
C VAL A 112 -8.23 1.52 4.43
N GLY A 113 -8.48 0.38 3.77
CA GLY A 113 -9.81 -0.24 3.80
C GLY A 113 -10.34 -0.85 2.50
N ASP A 114 -9.59 -0.90 1.41
CA ASP A 114 -10.10 -1.47 0.15
C ASP A 114 -9.75 -2.97 0.03
N PRO A 115 -10.69 -3.92 0.17
CA PRO A 115 -10.42 -5.36 0.23
C PRO A 115 -10.29 -5.99 -1.16
N VAL A 116 -9.34 -5.54 -1.98
CA VAL A 116 -9.26 -6.05 -3.37
C VAL A 116 -8.12 -7.03 -3.54
N THR A 117 -8.46 -8.32 -3.50
CA THR A 117 -7.61 -9.46 -3.95
C THR A 117 -6.35 -9.79 -3.12
N ARG A 118 -5.85 -11.01 -3.28
CA ARG A 118 -4.62 -11.49 -2.63
C ARG A 118 -3.40 -10.76 -3.23
N PRO A 119 -2.70 -9.88 -2.47
CA PRO A 119 -1.49 -9.22 -2.95
C PRO A 119 -0.35 -10.23 -3.08
N THR A 120 0.59 -9.92 -3.96
CA THR A 120 1.80 -10.72 -4.19
C THR A 120 3.02 -9.99 -3.65
N ALA A 121 3.90 -10.72 -2.97
CA ALA A 121 5.13 -10.15 -2.43
C ALA A 121 6.16 -10.02 -3.55
N HIS A 122 6.72 -8.83 -3.71
CA HIS A 122 7.77 -8.56 -4.68
C HIS A 122 8.90 -7.74 -4.03
N PRO A 123 10.16 -7.97 -4.42
CA PRO A 123 11.27 -7.15 -3.94
C PRO A 123 11.14 -5.75 -4.53
N ALA A 124 11.13 -4.73 -3.66
CA ALA A 124 11.18 -3.34 -4.03
C ALA A 124 12.53 -2.73 -3.63
N ALA A 125 13.30 -2.29 -4.61
CA ALA A 125 14.51 -1.53 -4.37
C ALA A 125 14.15 -0.06 -4.13
N PHE A 126 14.85 0.56 -3.18
CA PHE A 126 14.79 1.99 -2.89
C PHE A 126 16.19 2.59 -3.15
N PRO A 127 16.54 2.88 -4.42
CA PRO A 127 17.92 3.19 -4.79
C PRO A 127 18.49 4.40 -4.04
N ALA A 128 17.63 5.35 -3.67
CA ALA A 128 18.01 6.57 -2.96
C ALA A 128 18.52 6.33 -1.52
N THR A 129 18.19 5.19 -0.90
CA THR A 129 18.60 4.90 0.49
C THR A 129 19.86 4.05 0.57
N GLY A 130 20.32 3.46 -0.54
CA GLY A 130 21.41 2.47 -0.54
C GLY A 130 21.09 1.17 0.22
N ALA A 131 19.87 1.02 0.74
CA ALA A 131 19.44 -0.13 1.51
C ALA A 131 19.18 -1.36 0.61
N PRO A 132 19.29 -2.58 1.17
CA PRO A 132 18.88 -3.78 0.44
C PRO A 132 17.39 -3.71 0.07
N PRO A 133 16.97 -4.33 -1.05
CA PRO A 133 15.57 -4.40 -1.42
C PRO A 133 14.72 -5.00 -0.29
N VAL A 134 13.58 -4.37 0.00
CA VAL A 134 12.61 -4.88 0.98
C VAL A 134 11.45 -5.56 0.25
N MET A 135 10.89 -6.59 0.87
CA MET A 135 9.73 -7.27 0.32
C MET A 135 8.48 -6.43 0.55
N VAL A 136 7.87 -5.98 -0.53
CA VAL A 136 6.65 -5.18 -0.50
C VAL A 136 5.53 -6.04 -1.08
N LEU A 137 4.44 -6.14 -0.34
CA LEU A 137 3.22 -6.72 -0.87
C LEU A 137 2.57 -5.72 -1.80
N SER A 138 2.27 -6.16 -3.01
CA SER A 138 1.58 -5.31 -3.95
C SER A 138 0.54 -6.01 -4.78
N TYR A 139 -0.40 -5.23 -5.30
CA TYR A 139 -1.46 -5.75 -6.14
C TYR A 139 -0.96 -6.13 -7.53
N PRO A 140 -1.46 -7.25 -8.08
CA PRO A 140 -1.28 -7.53 -9.49
C PRO A 140 -1.92 -6.41 -10.31
N ILE A 141 -1.40 -6.19 -11.51
CA ILE A 141 -1.87 -5.12 -12.40
C ILE A 141 -3.34 -5.27 -12.75
N GLU A 142 -3.83 -6.51 -12.82
CA GLU A 142 -5.23 -6.84 -13.07
C GLU A 142 -6.16 -6.24 -12.01
N THR A 143 -5.78 -6.30 -10.73
CA THR A 143 -6.54 -5.67 -9.65
C THR A 143 -6.57 -4.15 -9.78
N VAL A 144 -5.42 -3.54 -10.11
CA VAL A 144 -5.35 -2.08 -10.30
C VAL A 144 -6.21 -1.63 -11.48
N LEU A 145 -6.20 -2.38 -12.57
CA LEU A 145 -7.06 -2.13 -13.73
C LEU A 145 -8.54 -2.36 -13.39
N ALA A 146 -8.85 -3.38 -12.60
CA ALA A 146 -10.20 -3.67 -12.16
C ALA A 146 -10.78 -2.53 -11.30
N GLU A 147 -10.04 -2.06 -10.30
CA GLU A 147 -10.45 -0.92 -9.45
C GLU A 147 -10.71 0.34 -10.26
N LYS A 148 -9.81 0.68 -11.19
CA LYS A 148 -9.97 1.85 -12.07
C LYS A 148 -11.18 1.70 -12.99
N THR A 149 -11.39 0.51 -13.53
CA THR A 149 -12.54 0.21 -14.41
C THR A 149 -13.86 0.31 -13.63
N SER A 150 -13.97 -0.36 -12.48
CA SER A 150 -15.17 -0.30 -11.63
C SER A 150 -15.43 1.12 -11.14
N THR A 151 -14.40 1.88 -10.79
CA THR A 151 -14.53 3.32 -10.44
C THR A 151 -15.09 4.13 -11.60
N ALA A 152 -14.56 3.92 -12.81
CA ALA A 152 -15.01 4.64 -14.00
C ALA A 152 -16.47 4.32 -14.35
N ILE A 153 -16.90 3.07 -14.17
CA ILE A 153 -18.29 2.67 -14.38
C ILE A 153 -19.19 3.28 -13.29
N ALA A 154 -18.81 3.19 -12.02
CA ALA A 154 -19.60 3.70 -10.90
C ALA A 154 -19.84 5.21 -10.98
N LEU A 155 -18.81 5.98 -11.36
CA LEU A 155 -18.90 7.44 -11.44
C LEU A 155 -19.56 7.92 -12.75
N GLY A 156 -19.54 7.11 -13.81
CA GLY A 156 -20.15 7.45 -15.09
C GLY A 156 -19.76 8.84 -15.60
N GLU A 157 -20.77 9.64 -15.95
CA GLU A 157 -20.59 11.02 -16.44
C GLU A 157 -20.00 11.98 -15.40
N ALA A 158 -20.14 11.68 -14.10
CA ALA A 158 -19.58 12.49 -13.02
C ALA A 158 -18.08 12.23 -12.78
N ASN A 159 -17.47 11.31 -13.54
CA ASN A 159 -16.08 10.94 -13.35
C ASN A 159 -15.11 12.05 -13.78
N THR A 160 -14.56 12.76 -12.80
CA THR A 160 -13.51 13.77 -13.01
C THR A 160 -12.09 13.21 -12.96
N ARG A 161 -11.93 11.90 -12.71
CA ARG A 161 -10.63 11.23 -12.58
C ARG A 161 -10.03 10.89 -13.94
N VAL A 162 -9.76 11.89 -14.77
CA VAL A 162 -9.17 11.74 -16.12
C VAL A 162 -7.90 10.87 -16.12
N ARG A 163 -7.15 10.90 -15.00
CA ARG A 163 -5.94 10.09 -14.81
C ARG A 163 -6.22 8.58 -14.82
N ASP A 164 -7.37 8.14 -14.32
CA ASP A 164 -7.73 6.72 -14.34
C ASP A 164 -7.93 6.23 -15.77
N TYR A 165 -8.51 7.03 -16.67
CA TYR A 165 -8.61 6.68 -18.09
C TYR A 165 -7.24 6.59 -18.77
N ALA A 166 -6.30 7.49 -18.44
CA ALA A 166 -4.93 7.41 -18.97
C ALA A 166 -4.21 6.12 -18.50
N ASP A 167 -4.40 5.73 -17.24
CA ASP A 167 -3.86 4.48 -16.71
C ASP A 167 -4.50 3.26 -17.39
N LEU A 168 -5.83 3.24 -17.55
CA LEU A 168 -6.57 2.18 -18.24
C LEU A 168 -6.15 2.03 -19.71
N HIS A 169 -5.76 3.13 -20.37
CA HIS A 169 -5.26 3.09 -21.74
C HIS A 169 -3.80 2.60 -21.82
N THR A 170 -2.93 3.06 -20.91
CA THR A 170 -1.49 2.88 -21.06
C THR A 170 -0.93 1.63 -20.39
N LEU A 171 -1.54 1.14 -19.32
CA LEU A 171 -1.04 0.01 -18.55
C LEU A 171 -1.23 -1.35 -19.28
N PRO A 172 -2.36 -1.64 -19.95
CA PRO A 172 -2.53 -2.91 -20.65
C PRO A 172 -1.46 -3.18 -21.71
N GLY A 173 -1.01 -2.15 -22.43
CA GLY A 173 0.06 -2.28 -23.45
C GLY A 173 1.45 -2.53 -22.87
N LYS A 174 1.64 -2.43 -21.55
CA LYS A 174 2.94 -2.53 -20.88
C LYS A 174 3.07 -3.77 -19.99
N HIS A 175 1.99 -4.52 -19.84
CA HIS A 175 1.92 -5.66 -18.95
C HIS A 175 1.34 -6.87 -19.68
N ARG A 176 1.87 -8.06 -19.38
CA ARG A 176 1.23 -9.31 -19.81
C ARG A 176 0.03 -9.54 -18.91
N LEU A 177 -1.16 -9.36 -19.47
CA LEU A 177 -2.42 -9.61 -18.78
C LEU A 177 -2.96 -10.97 -19.22
N SER A 178 -3.38 -11.80 -18.27
CA SER A 178 -4.18 -12.97 -18.58
C SER A 178 -5.66 -12.59 -18.58
N HIS A 179 -6.39 -12.99 -19.61
CA HIS A 179 -7.83 -12.77 -19.67
C HIS A 179 -8.55 -13.33 -18.43
N ALA A 180 -8.15 -14.52 -17.99
CA ALA A 180 -8.75 -15.18 -16.83
C ALA A 180 -8.51 -14.40 -15.52
N THR A 181 -7.28 -13.88 -15.31
CA THR A 181 -6.95 -13.10 -14.11
C THR A 181 -7.61 -11.74 -14.12
N MET A 182 -7.66 -11.06 -15.28
CA MET A 182 -8.39 -9.80 -15.45
C MET A 182 -9.88 -9.96 -15.17
N HIS A 183 -10.51 -10.98 -15.75
CA HIS A 183 -11.93 -11.25 -15.53
C HIS A 183 -12.23 -11.53 -14.05
N ALA A 184 -11.41 -12.35 -13.39
CA ALA A 184 -11.58 -12.65 -11.98
C ALA A 184 -11.41 -11.40 -11.09
N ALA A 185 -10.40 -10.56 -11.38
CA ALA A 185 -10.17 -9.32 -10.66
C ALA A 185 -11.32 -8.32 -10.86
N LEU A 186 -11.81 -8.14 -12.09
CA LEU A 186 -12.96 -7.31 -12.41
C LEU A 186 -14.22 -7.78 -11.68
N ALA A 187 -14.56 -9.07 -11.76
CA ALA A 187 -15.75 -9.62 -11.13
C ALA A 187 -15.72 -9.44 -9.60
N ALA A 188 -14.57 -9.72 -8.96
CA ALA A 188 -14.40 -9.54 -7.52
C ALA A 188 -14.53 -8.07 -7.10
N THR A 189 -13.92 -7.16 -7.87
CA THR A 189 -13.93 -5.72 -7.56
C THR A 189 -15.30 -5.10 -7.79
N ALA A 190 -15.97 -5.46 -8.88
CA ALA A 190 -17.31 -5.01 -9.22
C ALA A 190 -18.33 -5.48 -8.17
N ALA A 191 -18.29 -6.77 -7.79
CA ALA A 191 -19.13 -7.31 -6.73
C ALA A 191 -18.91 -6.61 -5.38
N HIS A 192 -17.65 -6.33 -5.02
CA HIS A 192 -17.35 -5.59 -3.78
C HIS A 192 -17.91 -4.16 -3.80
N ARG A 193 -17.89 -3.51 -4.95
CA ARG A 193 -18.30 -2.10 -5.10
C ARG A 193 -19.78 -1.91 -5.50
N GLY A 194 -20.51 -3.00 -5.75
CA GLY A 194 -21.92 -2.95 -6.18
C GLY A 194 -22.11 -2.37 -7.60
N VAL A 195 -21.16 -2.61 -8.50
CA VAL A 195 -21.11 -2.08 -9.87
C VAL A 195 -21.33 -3.19 -10.89
#